data_AF-A0A8H3GIB1-F1
#
_entry.id   AF-A0A8H3GIB1-F1
#
_cell.length_a   1.000
_cell.length_b   1.000
_cell.length_c   1.000
_cell.angle_alpha   90.00
_cell.angle_beta   90.00
_cell.angle_gamma   90.00
#
_symmetry.space_group_name_H-M   'P 1'
#
loop_
_entity.id
_entity.type
_entity.pdbx_description
1 polymer ?
#
loop_
_entity_poly.entity_id
_entity_poly.type
_entity_poly.pdbx_seq_one_letter_code
_entity_poly.pdbx_strand_id
1 'polypeptide(L)'
;MHASLARRSLATLIPPKIATPRIVSGGSGSMSSVVDFYSKLPKGPAPPPGRGLKGQYFDGKNASGKPFVAAIVGLFLFGYTIDYNMHLKHHKNNHH
;
A
#
# COMPACT_ATOMS: atom_id res chain seq x y z
N MET A 1 -21.08 -58.07 23.42
CA MET A 1 -22.10 -57.74 22.40
C MET A 1 -21.39 -57.58 21.06
N HIS A 2 -21.43 -58.58 20.19
CA HIS A 2 -20.74 -58.54 18.89
C HIS A 2 -21.64 -57.86 17.86
N ALA A 3 -21.26 -56.65 17.41
CA ALA A 3 -21.94 -56.02 16.28
C ALA A 3 -21.67 -56.84 15.01
N SER A 4 -22.71 -57.18 14.25
CA SER A 4 -22.58 -57.94 13.01
C SER A 4 -21.73 -57.18 11.99
N LEU A 5 -21.03 -57.91 11.10
CA LEU A 5 -20.21 -57.32 10.03
C LEU A 5 -21.00 -56.33 9.18
N ALA A 6 -22.30 -56.60 8.94
CA ALA A 6 -23.22 -55.69 8.26
C ALA A 6 -23.50 -54.39 9.03
N ARG A 7 -23.56 -54.44 10.37
CA ARG A 7 -23.71 -53.23 11.19
C ARG A 7 -22.44 -52.38 11.15
N ARG A 8 -21.28 -53.02 11.09
CA ARG A 8 -19.98 -52.33 10.99
C ARG A 8 -19.78 -51.69 9.61
N SER A 9 -20.24 -52.31 8.53
CA SER A 9 -20.20 -51.71 7.19
C SER A 9 -21.14 -50.52 7.04
N LEU A 10 -22.25 -50.49 7.80
CA LEU A 10 -23.21 -49.36 7.82
C LEU A 10 -22.85 -48.28 8.84
N ALA A 11 -21.84 -48.49 9.69
CA ALA A 11 -21.48 -47.56 10.77
C ALA A 11 -20.91 -46.22 10.26
N THR A 12 -20.46 -46.16 9.01
CA THR A 12 -19.94 -44.95 8.35
C THR A 12 -21.01 -44.18 7.57
N LEU A 13 -22.19 -44.77 7.35
CA LEU A 13 -23.28 -44.16 6.58
C LEU A 13 -23.93 -43.00 7.33
N ILE A 14 -23.99 -43.10 8.67
CA ILE A 14 -24.50 -42.04 9.52
C ILE A 14 -23.28 -41.30 10.08
N PRO A 15 -23.02 -40.07 9.65
CA PRO A 15 -21.89 -39.31 10.16
C PRO A 15 -22.04 -39.15 11.69
N PRO A 16 -20.95 -39.30 12.46
CA PRO A 16 -20.99 -39.11 13.91
C PRO A 16 -21.45 -37.68 14.23
N LYS A 17 -21.98 -37.47 15.45
CA LYS A 17 -22.33 -36.13 15.95
C LYS A 17 -21.06 -35.28 16.15
N ILE A 18 -20.46 -34.84 15.06
CA ILE A 18 -19.46 -33.78 15.02
C ILE A 18 -20.25 -32.49 15.12
N ALA A 19 -19.84 -31.55 15.98
CA ALA A 19 -20.44 -30.23 16.07
C ALA A 19 -20.65 -29.67 14.66
N THR A 20 -21.92 -29.58 14.25
CA THR A 20 -22.43 -29.07 12.96
C THR A 20 -21.39 -29.01 11.83
N PRO A 21 -21.36 -29.96 10.87
CA PRO A 21 -20.43 -29.93 9.72
C PRO A 21 -20.50 -28.62 8.92
N ARG A 22 -21.60 -27.87 9.07
CA ARG A 22 -21.80 -26.51 8.58
C ARG A 22 -20.78 -25.49 9.10
N ILE A 23 -20.12 -25.68 10.25
CA ILE A 23 -19.08 -24.77 10.75
C ILE A 23 -17.72 -25.09 10.10
N VAL A 24 -17.48 -26.36 9.76
CA VAL A 24 -16.25 -26.83 9.11
C VAL A 24 -16.28 -26.55 7.61
N SER A 25 -17.43 -26.71 6.94
CA SER A 25 -17.58 -26.50 5.49
C SER A 25 -18.27 -25.20 5.10
N GLY A 26 -19.07 -24.61 5.99
CA GLY A 26 -19.83 -23.39 5.72
C GLY A 26 -19.15 -22.21 6.37
N GLY A 27 -18.22 -21.59 5.63
CA GLY A 27 -17.66 -20.26 5.87
C GLY A 27 -17.85 -19.73 7.29
N SER A 28 -17.29 -20.44 8.27
CA SER A 28 -17.24 -19.96 9.64
C SER A 28 -16.48 -18.64 9.58
N GLY A 29 -17.01 -17.60 10.24
CA GLY A 29 -16.46 -16.25 10.25
C GLY A 29 -14.94 -16.32 10.22
N SER A 30 -14.39 -15.98 9.05
CA SER A 30 -13.08 -16.49 8.62
C SER A 30 -12.05 -16.22 9.71
N MET A 31 -11.20 -17.18 10.03
CA MET A 31 -10.03 -16.92 10.89
C MET A 31 -9.25 -15.69 10.38
N SER A 32 -9.33 -15.36 9.09
CA SER A 32 -8.80 -14.12 8.52
C SER A 32 -9.41 -12.85 9.13
N SER A 33 -10.70 -12.82 9.47
CA SER A 33 -11.37 -11.68 10.12
C SER A 33 -10.88 -11.45 11.55
N VAL A 34 -10.58 -12.53 12.28
CA VAL A 34 -9.97 -12.47 13.61
C VAL A 34 -8.52 -11.99 13.50
N VAL A 35 -7.75 -12.54 12.57
CA VAL A 35 -6.37 -12.09 12.29
C VAL A 35 -6.34 -10.63 11.83
N ASP A 36 -7.29 -10.22 10.98
CA ASP A 36 -7.44 -8.83 10.52
C ASP A 36 -7.81 -7.89 11.66
N PHE A 37 -8.69 -8.31 12.56
CA PHE A 37 -9.05 -7.54 13.74
C PHE A 37 -7.82 -7.28 14.63
N TYR A 38 -7.05 -8.33 14.93
CA TYR A 38 -5.85 -8.19 15.76
C TYR A 38 -4.70 -7.46 15.03
N SER A 39 -4.59 -7.57 13.70
CA SER A 39 -3.56 -6.86 12.95
C SER A 39 -3.80 -5.34 12.87
N LYS A 40 -5.08 -4.93 12.88
CA LYS A 40 -5.56 -3.55 12.77
C LYS A 40 -5.81 -2.85 14.12
N LEU A 41 -5.57 -3.52 15.25
CA LEU A 41 -5.59 -2.88 16.56
C LEU A 41 -4.77 -1.58 16.52
N PRO A 42 -5.24 -0.45 17.08
CA PRO A 42 -4.54 0.82 16.99
C PRO A 42 -3.13 0.72 17.58
N LYS A 43 -2.11 0.74 16.72
CA LYS A 43 -0.69 0.67 17.12
C LYS A 43 -0.16 2.08 17.38
N GLY A 44 -0.67 2.72 18.43
CA GLY A 44 -0.18 4.03 18.87
C GLY A 44 -0.15 5.12 17.79
N PRO A 45 0.56 6.23 18.01
CA PRO A 45 0.72 7.28 17.02
C PRO A 45 1.57 6.79 15.83
N ALA A 46 1.16 7.18 14.61
CA ALA A 46 1.89 6.85 13.40
C ALA A 46 3.34 7.36 13.46
N PRO A 47 4.32 6.61 12.90
CA PRO A 47 5.69 7.07 12.81
C PRO A 47 5.76 8.45 12.13
N PRO A 48 6.68 9.33 12.57
CA PRO A 48 6.87 10.62 11.90
C PRO A 48 7.23 10.39 10.42
N PRO A 49 6.83 11.31 9.52
CA PRO A 49 7.15 11.18 8.10
C PRO A 49 8.67 11.01 7.93
N GLY A 50 9.06 10.15 6.98
CA GLY A 50 10.46 9.77 6.78
C GLY A 50 11.36 10.98 6.54
N ARG A 51 12.63 10.91 6.96
CA ARG A 51 13.61 11.96 6.66
C ARG A 51 13.88 12.02 5.14
N GLY A 52 13.88 13.22 4.58
CA GLY A 52 14.24 13.49 3.17
C GLY A 52 13.23 14.38 2.45
N LEU A 53 13.53 14.70 1.17
CA LEU A 53 12.68 15.55 0.33
C LEU A 53 11.25 14.99 0.21
N LYS A 54 11.12 13.66 0.14
CA LYS A 54 9.83 12.98 0.05
C LYS A 54 8.96 13.23 1.30
N GLY A 55 9.49 12.97 2.50
CA GLY A 55 8.73 13.16 3.74
C GLY A 55 8.48 14.62 4.12
N GLN A 56 9.29 15.55 3.60
CA GLN A 56 9.13 17.00 3.84
C GLN A 56 8.15 17.68 2.89
N TYR A 57 7.98 17.18 1.67
CA TYR A 57 7.19 17.89 0.65
C TYR A 57 6.09 17.04 0.00
N PHE A 58 6.13 15.71 0.14
CA PHE A 58 5.24 14.80 -0.60
C PHE A 58 4.43 13.86 0.31
N ASP A 59 4.84 13.63 1.56
CA ASP A 59 4.11 12.73 2.47
C ASP A 59 3.22 13.47 3.49
N GLY A 60 2.00 12.96 3.68
CA GLY A 60 1.10 13.30 4.77
C GLY A 60 0.76 14.79 4.87
N LYS A 61 0.75 15.32 6.10
CA LYS A 61 0.45 16.74 6.41
C LYS A 61 1.40 17.76 5.77
N ASN A 62 2.55 17.31 5.29
CA ASN A 62 3.56 18.16 4.66
C ASN A 62 3.47 18.14 3.12
N ALA A 63 2.52 17.39 2.55
CA ALA A 63 2.29 17.36 1.12
C ALA A 63 1.98 18.78 0.61
N SER A 64 2.88 19.33 -0.20
CA SER A 64 2.82 20.71 -0.66
C SER A 64 3.26 20.82 -2.12
N GLY A 65 2.69 21.78 -2.85
CA GLY A 65 3.08 22.10 -4.23
C GLY A 65 4.42 22.84 -4.36
N LYS A 66 5.10 23.16 -3.25
CA LYS A 66 6.42 23.81 -3.24
C LYS A 66 7.47 23.17 -4.17
N PRO A 67 7.70 21.84 -4.18
CA PRO A 67 8.60 21.19 -5.12
C PRO A 67 8.25 21.45 -6.60
N PHE A 68 6.97 21.57 -6.94
CA PHE A 68 6.55 21.92 -8.30
C PHE A 68 6.96 23.33 -8.68
N VAL A 69 6.72 24.30 -7.79
CA VAL A 69 7.15 25.70 -8.02
C VAL A 69 8.67 25.77 -8.11
N ALA A 70 9.39 25.07 -7.25
CA ALA A 70 10.86 25.01 -7.31
C ALA A 70 11.37 24.43 -8.63
N ALA A 71 10.73 23.37 -9.14
CA ALA A 71 11.07 22.78 -10.43
C ALA A 71 10.84 23.76 -11.59
N ILE A 72 9.71 24.46 -11.59
CA ILE A 72 9.38 25.48 -12.61
C ILE A 72 10.43 26.59 -12.60
N VAL A 73 10.74 27.16 -11.43
CA VAL A 73 11.76 28.21 -11.29
C VAL A 73 13.14 27.72 -11.71
N GLY A 74 13.51 26.50 -11.33
CA GLY A 74 14.77 25.89 -11.74
C GLY A 74 14.89 25.74 -13.26
N LEU A 75 13.79 25.33 -13.93
CA LEU A 75 13.75 25.20 -15.38
C LEU A 75 13.89 26.56 -16.08
N PHE A 76 13.21 27.60 -15.59
CA PHE A 76 13.34 28.95 -16.14
C PHE A 76 14.74 29.52 -16.00
N LEU A 77 15.36 29.38 -14.83
CA LEU A 77 16.73 29.84 -14.62
C LEU A 77 17.70 29.08 -15.52
N PHE A 78 17.56 27.76 -15.61
CA PHE A 78 18.39 26.95 -16.48
C PHE A 78 18.24 27.34 -17.96
N GLY A 79 17.00 27.49 -18.43
CA GLY A 79 16.70 27.96 -19.78
C GLY A 79 17.31 29.34 -20.05
N TYR A 80 17.18 30.28 -19.12
CA TYR A 80 17.77 31.62 -19.23
C TYR A 80 19.30 31.56 -19.30
N THR A 81 19.96 30.69 -18.54
CA THR A 81 21.42 30.56 -18.62
C THR A 81 21.89 30.04 -19.98
N ILE A 82 21.14 29.11 -20.59
CA ILE A 82 21.42 28.61 -21.94
C ILE A 82 21.24 29.72 -22.97
N ASP A 83 20.09 30.39 -22.94
CA ASP A 83 19.75 31.47 -23.86
C ASP A 83 20.73 32.65 -23.74
N TYR A 84 21.14 32.96 -22.51
CA TYR A 84 22.16 33.97 -22.25
C TYR A 84 23.50 33.61 -22.87
N ASN A 85 23.94 32.37 -22.72
CA ASN A 85 25.24 31.92 -23.22
C ASN A 85 25.25 31.73 -24.74
N MET A 86 24.16 31.27 -25.34
CA MET A 86 24.08 30.98 -26.78
C MET A 86 23.65 32.18 -27.62
N HIS A 87 22.81 33.05 -27.07
CA HIS A 87 22.18 34.14 -27.81
C HIS A 87 22.54 35.50 -27.22
N LEU A 88 22.03 35.83 -26.02
CA LEU A 88 22.07 37.23 -25.52
C LEU A 88 23.49 37.79 -25.37
N LYS A 89 24.49 36.97 -25.00
CA LYS A 89 25.87 37.44 -24.82
C LYS A 89 26.54 37.84 -26.14
N HIS A 90 26.10 37.30 -27.27
CA HIS A 90 26.69 37.55 -28.58
C HIS A 90 25.97 38.64 -29.39
N HIS A 91 24.82 39.13 -28.88
CA HIS A 91 24.00 40.16 -29.54
C HIS A 91 24.67 41.53 -29.72
N LYS A 92 25.74 41.83 -28.96
CA LYS A 92 26.42 43.12 -29.05
C LYS A 92 27.68 43.12 -29.92
N ASN A 93 28.22 41.95 -30.26
CA ASN A 93 29.51 41.82 -30.97
C ASN A 93 29.37 41.41 -32.45
N ASN A 94 28.16 41.17 -32.93
CA ASN A 94 27.88 40.90 -34.34
C ASN A 94 26.90 41.97 -34.83
N HIS A 95 27.38 42.92 -35.65
CA HIS A 95 26.48 43.66 -36.53
C HIS A 95 25.82 42.66 -37.47
N HIS A 96 24.50 42.82 -37.73
CA HIS A 96 23.77 42.02 -38.71
C HIS A 96 24.48 42.00 -40.08
#